data_AF-A0A2S0L4R8-F1
#
_entry.id   AF-A0A2S0L4R8-F1
#
_cell.length_a   1.000
_cell.length_b   1.000
_cell.length_c   1.000
_cell.angle_alpha   90.00
_cell.angle_beta   90.00
_cell.angle_gamma   90.00
#
_symmetry.space_group_name_H-M   'P 1'
#
loop_
_entity.id
_entity.type
_entity.pdbx_description
1 polymer ?
#
loop_
_entity_poly.entity_id
_entity_poly.type
_entity_poly.pdbx_seq_one_letter_code
_entity_poly.pdbx_strand_id
1 'polypeptide(L)'
;MDLVFREYSSPFSLLDEIISNGMLNDWIDRFLKSHKESLQWEVWINKIHEQSWADYLAESEANEDLVNASWGDTEIEATISDNFEMMQNFKPE
;
A
#
# COMPACT_ATOMS: atom_id res chain seq x y z
N MET A 1 -2.78 -7.83 -8.56
CA MET A 1 -4.04 -8.34 -9.15
C MET A 1 -4.73 -9.32 -8.22
N ASP A 2 -4.09 -10.42 -7.79
CA ASP A 2 -4.74 -11.48 -7.00
C ASP A 2 -5.46 -11.00 -5.72
N LEU A 3 -4.87 -10.03 -5.01
CA LEU A 3 -5.45 -9.40 -3.81
C LEU A 3 -6.82 -8.75 -4.05
N VAL A 4 -6.98 -8.03 -5.15
CA VAL A 4 -8.24 -7.31 -5.44
C VAL A 4 -9.33 -8.28 -5.89
N PHE A 5 -8.96 -9.34 -6.60
CA PHE A 5 -9.88 -10.42 -6.99
C PHE A 5 -10.35 -11.27 -5.81
N ARG A 6 -9.54 -11.36 -4.75
CA ARG A 6 -9.94 -12.06 -3.52
C ARG A 6 -11.01 -11.30 -2.74
N GLU A 7 -10.91 -9.97 -2.73
CA GLU A 7 -11.80 -9.09 -1.97
C GLU A 7 -13.06 -8.71 -2.75
N TYR A 8 -12.97 -8.59 -4.09
CA TYR A 8 -14.05 -8.10 -4.95
C TYR A 8 -14.38 -9.07 -6.07
N SER A 9 -15.68 -9.34 -6.25
CA SER A 9 -16.17 -10.26 -7.30
C SER A 9 -16.10 -9.69 -8.72
N SER A 10 -16.05 -8.36 -8.87
CA SER A 10 -15.81 -7.69 -10.18
C SER A 10 -14.83 -6.53 -10.01
N PRO A 11 -13.52 -6.83 -9.91
CA PRO A 11 -12.50 -5.83 -9.62
C PRO A 11 -12.29 -4.85 -10.77
N PHE A 12 -12.49 -5.25 -12.02
CA PHE A 12 -12.33 -4.36 -13.18
C PHE A 12 -13.39 -3.26 -13.23
N SER A 13 -14.66 -3.61 -13.05
CA SER A 13 -15.74 -2.61 -13.04
C SER A 13 -15.57 -1.60 -11.90
N LEU A 14 -15.13 -2.07 -10.73
CA LEU A 14 -14.82 -1.23 -9.59
C LEU A 14 -13.66 -0.26 -9.90
N LEU A 15 -12.57 -0.77 -10.47
CA LEU A 15 -11.40 0.04 -10.82
C LEU A 15 -11.74 1.08 -11.90
N ASP A 16 -12.50 0.71 -12.94
CA ASP A 16 -12.92 1.63 -14.00
C ASP A 16 -13.71 2.81 -13.42
N GLU A 17 -14.63 2.55 -12.48
CA GLU A 17 -15.41 3.58 -11.82
C GLU A 17 -14.53 4.48 -10.94
N ILE A 18 -13.61 3.90 -10.16
CA ILE A 18 -12.70 4.66 -9.30
C ILE A 18 -11.73 5.54 -10.12
N ILE A 19 -11.20 5.00 -11.23
CA ILE A 19 -10.33 5.72 -12.15
C ILE A 19 -11.09 6.87 -12.80
N SER A 20 -12.33 6.62 -13.25
CA SER A 20 -13.17 7.66 -13.87
C SER A 20 -13.49 8.83 -12.91
N ASN A 21 -13.51 8.54 -11.61
CA ASN A 21 -13.73 9.54 -10.55
C ASN A 21 -12.43 10.18 -10.05
N GLY A 22 -11.26 9.79 -10.58
CA GLY A 22 -9.97 10.32 -10.16
C GLY A 22 -9.56 9.95 -8.72
N MET A 23 -10.21 8.96 -8.12
CA MET A 23 -10.01 8.57 -6.72
C MET A 23 -9.09 7.35 -6.57
N LEU A 24 -8.35 6.99 -7.62
CA LEU A 24 -7.56 5.76 -7.63
C LEU A 24 -6.52 5.73 -6.51
N ASN A 25 -5.79 6.82 -6.31
CA ASN A 25 -4.74 6.89 -5.28
C ASN A 25 -5.33 6.73 -3.87
N ASP A 26 -6.35 7.52 -3.53
CA ASP A 26 -7.05 7.41 -2.24
C ASP A 26 -7.63 6.02 -1.99
N TRP A 27 -8.15 5.38 -3.05
CA TRP A 27 -8.68 4.03 -2.93
C TRP A 27 -7.58 2.99 -2.72
N ILE A 28 -6.45 3.09 -3.45
CA ILE A 28 -5.29 2.22 -3.27
C ILE A 28 -4.77 2.34 -1.83
N ASP A 29 -4.62 3.55 -1.31
CA ASP A 29 -4.15 3.80 0.06
C ASP A 29 -5.08 3.16 1.09
N ARG A 30 -6.39 3.33 0.94
CA ARG A 30 -7.39 2.70 1.82
C ARG A 30 -7.37 1.18 1.73
N PHE A 31 -7.28 0.64 0.51
CA PHE A 31 -7.26 -0.79 0.26
C PHE A 31 -6.02 -1.43 0.90
N LEU A 32 -4.84 -0.85 0.70
CA LEU A 32 -3.60 -1.32 1.29
C LEU A 32 -3.62 -1.23 2.81
N LYS A 33 -4.13 -0.14 3.38
CA LYS A 33 -4.27 0.02 4.83
C LYS A 33 -5.15 -1.07 5.44
N SER A 34 -6.31 -1.32 4.82
CA SER A 34 -7.25 -2.38 5.26
C SER A 34 -6.63 -3.77 5.16
N HIS A 35 -5.90 -4.05 4.08
CA HIS A 35 -5.23 -5.33 3.89
C HIS A 35 -4.11 -5.55 4.92
N LYS A 36 -3.30 -4.52 5.17
CA LYS A 36 -2.25 -4.52 6.18
C LYS A 36 -2.81 -4.79 7.57
N GLU A 37 -3.89 -4.10 7.96
CA GLU A 37 -4.54 -4.28 9.26
C GLU A 37 -5.03 -5.73 9.44
N SER A 38 -5.59 -6.34 8.39
CA SER A 38 -6.04 -7.73 8.43
C SER A 38 -4.89 -8.71 8.67
N LEU A 39 -3.75 -8.48 8.01
CA LEU A 39 -2.56 -9.32 8.17
C LEU A 39 -1.90 -9.12 9.54
N GLN A 40 -1.83 -7.88 10.01
CA GLN A 40 -1.38 -7.53 11.36
C GLN A 40 -2.25 -8.18 12.43
N TRP A 41 -3.58 -8.22 12.22
CA TRP A 41 -4.52 -8.87 13.12
C TRP A 41 -4.29 -10.38 13.20
N GLU A 42 -4.08 -11.05 12.07
CA GLU A 42 -3.73 -12.47 12.04
C GLU A 42 -2.41 -12.74 12.77
N VAL A 43 -1.40 -11.90 12.57
CA VAL A 43 -0.11 -12.02 13.26
C VAL A 43 -0.27 -11.85 14.77
N TRP A 44 -1.01 -10.82 15.19
CA TRP A 44 -1.24 -10.54 16.59
C TRP A 44 -1.94 -11.71 17.28
N ILE A 45 -3.05 -12.21 16.73
CA ILE A 45 -3.78 -13.35 17.30
C ILE A 45 -2.89 -14.60 17.42
N ASN A 46 -2.09 -14.90 16.39
CA ASN A 46 -1.40 -16.20 16.30
C ASN A 46 0.00 -16.21 16.92
N LYS A 47 0.64 -15.04 17.09
CA LYS A 47 2.05 -14.95 17.53
C LYS A 47 2.25 -14.09 18.77
N ILE A 48 1.29 -13.25 19.14
CA ILE A 48 1.45 -12.28 20.22
C ILE A 48 0.40 -12.57 21.29
N HIS A 49 0.85 -13.06 22.45
CA HIS A 49 -0.05 -13.54 23.51
C HIS A 49 -0.09 -12.65 24.75
N GLU A 50 0.81 -11.67 24.86
CA GLU A 50 0.98 -10.85 26.08
C GLU A 50 0.91 -9.33 25.85
N GLN A 51 0.52 -8.90 24.65
CA GLN A 51 0.44 -7.48 24.28
C GLN A 51 -0.98 -7.16 23.80
N SER A 52 -1.52 -6.00 24.18
CA SER A 52 -2.81 -5.56 23.66
C SER A 52 -2.69 -5.18 22.18
N TRP A 53 -3.80 -5.23 21.45
CA TRP A 53 -3.82 -4.84 20.03
C TRP A 53 -3.34 -3.40 19.83
N ALA A 54 -3.73 -2.49 20.73
CA ALA A 54 -3.35 -1.08 20.65
C ALA A 54 -1.83 -0.88 20.83
N ASP A 55 -1.22 -1.61 21.77
CA ASP A 55 0.22 -1.51 22.02
C ASP A 55 1.03 -2.09 20.84
N TYR A 56 0.56 -3.18 20.25
CA TYR A 56 1.16 -3.78 19.06
C TYR A 56 1.09 -2.85 17.84
N LEU A 57 -0.06 -2.19 17.64
CA LEU A 57 -0.24 -1.26 16.53
C LEU A 57 0.74 -0.07 16.64
N ALA A 58 0.86 0.51 17.83
CA ALA A 58 1.77 1.62 18.10
C ALA A 58 3.24 1.24 17.87
N GLU A 59 3.66 0.04 18.28
CA GLU A 59 5.01 -0.47 18.03
C GLU A 59 5.26 -0.75 16.54
N SER A 60 4.26 -1.28 15.83
CA SER A 60 4.36 -1.53 14.40
C SER A 60 4.46 -0.25 13.58
N GLU A 61 3.70 0.79 13.92
CA GLU A 61 3.76 2.09 13.27
C GLU A 61 5.11 2.78 13.52
N ALA A 62 5.60 2.75 14.76
CA ALA A 62 6.91 3.30 15.10
C ALA A 62 8.08 2.63 14.34
N ASN A 63 7.99 1.32 14.10
CA ASN A 63 8.98 0.60 13.29
C ASN A 63 8.87 0.93 11.80
N GLU A 64 7.67 1.17 11.28
CA GLU A 64 7.48 1.58 9.88
C GLU A 64 8.04 2.96 9.60
N ASP A 65 7.85 3.92 10.52
CA ASP A 65 8.43 5.26 10.39
C ASP A 65 9.96 5.22 10.36
N LEU A 66 10.57 4.31 11.11
CA LEU A 66 12.03 4.09 11.09
C LEU A 66 12.51 3.47 9.77
N VAL A 67 11.74 2.56 9.18
CA VAL A 67 12.07 1.93 7.89
C VAL A 67 11.86 2.90 6.73
N ASN A 68 10.77 3.68 6.75
CA ASN A 68 10.50 4.70 5.75
C ASN A 68 11.50 5.85 5.82
N ALA A 69 11.94 6.24 7.02
CA ALA A 69 13.04 7.19 7.20
C ALA A 69 14.40 6.62 6.76
N SER A 70 14.53 5.29 6.64
CA SER A 70 15.73 4.63 6.12
C SER A 70 15.81 4.62 4.59
N TRP A 71 14.70 4.86 3.87
CA TRP A 71 14.75 5.14 2.43
C TRP A 71 15.39 6.52 2.27
N GLY A 72 16.69 6.53 1.98
CA GLY A 72 17.43 7.77 1.80
C GLY A 72 16.84 8.58 0.64
N ASP A 73 16.87 9.91 0.76
CA ASP A 73 16.41 10.85 -0.28
C ASP A 73 16.89 10.46 -1.69
N THR A 74 18.09 9.87 -1.78
CA THR A 74 18.71 9.37 -3.00
C THR A 74 17.91 8.27 -3.73
N GLU A 75 17.27 7.35 -3.01
CA GLU A 75 16.47 6.27 -3.62
C GLU A 75 15.13 6.80 -4.15
N ILE A 76 14.58 7.80 -3.46
CA ILE A 76 13.38 8.51 -3.89
C ILE A 76 13.68 9.32 -5.15
N GLU A 77 14.79 10.06 -5.17
CA GLU A 77 15.23 10.82 -6.34
C GLU A 77 15.49 9.92 -7.56
N ALA A 78 16.12 8.76 -7.36
CA ALA A 78 16.33 7.77 -8.41
C ALA A 78 15.01 7.25 -8.98
N THR A 79 14.06 6.92 -8.11
CA THR A 79 12.73 6.43 -8.51
C THR A 79 11.94 7.50 -9.27
N ILE A 80 12.02 8.77 -8.86
CA ILE A 80 11.38 9.88 -9.58
C ILE A 80 12.02 10.07 -10.96
N SER A 81 13.34 10.00 -11.05
CA SER A 81 14.07 10.11 -12.32
C SER A 81 13.69 8.99 -13.29
N ASP A 82 13.67 7.74 -12.81
CA ASP A 82 13.29 6.58 -13.63
C ASP A 82 11.86 6.71 -14.16
N ASN A 83 10.91 7.09 -13.31
CA ASN A 83 9.53 7.31 -13.72
C ASN A 83 9.40 8.45 -14.74
N PHE A 84 10.15 9.54 -14.58
CA PHE A 84 10.17 10.66 -15.52
C PHE A 84 10.72 10.26 -16.89
N GLU A 85 11.79 9.46 -16.90
CA GLU A 85 12.42 8.97 -18.13
C GLU A 85 11.51 7.98 -18.88
N MET A 86 10.76 7.15 -18.15
CA MET A 86 9.73 6.28 -18.73
C MET A 86 8.61 7.07 -19.40
N MET A 87 8.12 8.15 -18.79
CA MET A 87 7.07 8.98 -19.41
C MET A 87 7.56 9.70 -20.67
N GLN A 88 8.80 10.21 -20.66
CA GLN A 88 9.36 10.93 -21.81
C GLN A 88 9.59 10.03 -23.02
N ASN A 89 9.89 8.75 -22.78
CA ASN A 89 10.11 7.77 -23.84
C ASN A 89 8.85 6.98 -24.22
N PHE A 90 7.70 7.28 -23.60
CA PHE A 90 6.44 6.65 -23.93
C PHE A 90 5.94 7.13 -25.29
N LYS A 91 5.99 6.24 -26.30
CA LYS A 91 5.38 6.44 -27.61
C LYS A 91 4.10 5.61 -27.67
N PRO A 92 2.92 6.22 -27.66
CA PRO A 92 1.69 5.51 -27.93
C PRO A 92 1.64 5.18 -29.43
N GLU A 93 1.49 3.89 -29.77
CA GLU A 93 0.97 3.46 -31.08
C GLU A 93 -0.56 3.60 -31.13
#